data_AF-A0A519YQN4-F1
#
_entry.id   AF-A0A519YQN4-F1
#
_cell.length_a   1.000
_cell.length_b   1.000
_cell.length_c   1.000
_cell.angle_alpha   90.00
_cell.angle_beta   90.00
_cell.angle_gamma   90.00
#
_symmetry.space_group_name_H-M   'P 1'
#
loop_
_entity.id
_entity.type
_entity.pdbx_description
1 polymer ?
#
loop_
_entity_poly.entity_id
_entity_poly.type
_entity_poly.pdbx_seq_one_letter_code
_entity_poly.pdbx_strand_id
1 'polypeptide(L)'
;MYTDTFYKEIKRLKPAHLVVFDRKQAKVSAEQCYWELKAIDITAFKSEDDLYSELRTRFTEAVRCRSRTIKNVGCQLSGGLDSSAIAVLLSRNFDT
;
A
#
# COMPACT_ATOMS: atom_id res chain seq x y z
N MET A 1 0.35 -12.76 -11.99
CA MET A 1 0.45 -11.32 -12.33
C MET A 1 0.94 -11.19 -13.76
N TYR A 2 0.29 -10.35 -14.56
CA TYR A 2 0.65 -10.13 -15.96
C TYR A 2 1.77 -9.08 -16.03
N THR A 3 2.92 -9.46 -16.60
CA THR A 3 4.07 -8.57 -16.80
C THR A 3 4.13 -7.98 -18.20
N ASP A 4 3.25 -8.40 -19.10
CA ASP A 4 3.21 -7.86 -20.46
C ASP A 4 2.63 -6.44 -20.48
N THR A 5 3.06 -5.68 -21.48
CA THR A 5 2.52 -4.37 -21.79
C THR A 5 1.98 -4.38 -23.22
N PHE A 6 1.39 -3.28 -23.67
CA PHE A 6 0.97 -3.12 -25.07
C PHE A 6 2.14 -3.21 -26.07
N TYR A 7 3.39 -3.08 -25.62
CA TYR A 7 4.58 -3.24 -26.44
C TYR A 7 5.25 -4.58 -26.16
N LYS A 8 5.51 -5.35 -27.23
CA LYS A 8 6.08 -6.70 -27.15
C LYS A 8 7.38 -6.76 -26.33
N GLU A 9 8.27 -5.80 -26.56
CA GLU A 9 9.62 -5.73 -25.98
C GLU A 9 9.70 -4.89 -24.68
N ILE A 10 8.57 -4.37 -24.19
CA ILE A 10 8.51 -3.67 -22.91
C ILE A 10 7.77 -4.56 -21.92
N LYS A 11 8.47 -4.99 -20.88
CA LYS A 11 7.93 -5.80 -19.79
C LYS A 11 7.91 -5.01 -18.50
N ARG A 12 6.87 -5.22 -17.69
CA ARG A 12 6.73 -4.66 -16.35
C ARG A 12 7.39 -5.59 -15.34
N LEU A 13 8.24 -5.04 -14.47
CA LEU A 13 8.74 -5.76 -13.30
C LEU A 13 7.58 -6.14 -12.37
N LYS A 14 7.58 -7.37 -11.85
CA LYS A 14 6.55 -7.80 -10.90
C LYS A 14 6.53 -6.88 -9.66
N PRO A 15 5.34 -6.55 -9.12
CA PRO A 15 5.20 -5.89 -7.82
C PRO A 15 6.05 -6.56 -6.75
N ALA A 16 6.69 -5.75 -5.90
CA ALA A 16 7.54 -6.21 -4.81
C ALA A 16 8.73 -7.11 -5.22
N HIS A 17 9.16 -7.01 -6.48
CA HIS A 17 10.38 -7.64 -6.98
C HIS A 17 11.44 -6.58 -7.30
N LEU A 18 12.71 -7.00 -7.27
CA LEU A 18 13.84 -6.22 -7.74
C LEU A 18 14.63 -7.00 -8.80
N VAL A 19 15.36 -6.26 -9.63
CA VAL A 19 16.39 -6.78 -10.53
C VAL A 19 17.61 -5.87 -10.43
N VAL A 20 18.79 -6.43 -10.62
CA VAL A 20 20.06 -5.69 -10.65
C VAL A 20 20.57 -5.70 -12.08
N PHE A 21 20.84 -4.52 -12.63
CA PHE A 21 21.47 -4.38 -13.94
C PHE A 21 22.98 -4.20 -13.78
N ASP A 22 23.76 -5.17 -14.23
CA ASP A 22 25.21 -5.05 -14.36
C ASP A 22 25.55 -4.36 -15.69
N ARG A 23 25.93 -3.09 -15.60
CA ARG A 23 26.33 -2.27 -16.75
C ARG A 23 27.59 -2.77 -17.44
N LYS A 24 28.53 -3.41 -16.73
CA LYS A 24 29.78 -3.91 -17.32
C LYS A 24 29.52 -5.14 -18.18
N GLN A 25 28.62 -6.01 -17.73
CA GLN A 25 28.26 -7.24 -18.43
C GLN A 25 27.06 -7.09 -19.36
N ALA A 26 26.37 -5.95 -19.32
CA ALA A 26 25.08 -5.72 -19.99
C ALA A 26 24.05 -6.81 -19.66
N LYS A 27 24.02 -7.24 -18.39
CA LYS A 27 23.15 -8.33 -17.91
C LYS A 27 22.20 -7.84 -16.83
N VAL A 28 20.99 -8.38 -16.85
CA VAL A 28 19.98 -8.21 -15.79
C VAL A 28 19.97 -9.48 -14.94
N SER A 29 19.92 -9.35 -13.62
CA SER A 29 19.76 -10.49 -12.71
C SER A 29 18.39 -11.16 -12.87
N ALA A 30 18.24 -12.34 -12.29
CA ALA A 30 16.90 -12.88 -12.05
C ALA A 30 16.10 -11.91 -11.16
N GLU A 31 14.77 -11.91 -11.33
CA GLU A 31 13.87 -11.18 -10.43
C GLU A 31 13.94 -11.78 -9.02
N GLN A 32 14.03 -10.92 -8.01
CA GLN A 32 14.02 -11.31 -6.60
C GLN A 32 12.85 -10.66 -5.89
N CYS A 33 11.93 -11.48 -5.38
CA CYS A 33 10.83 -11.00 -4.54
C CYS A 33 11.41 -10.58 -3.17
N TYR A 34 11.23 -9.31 -2.80
CA TYR A 34 11.72 -8.79 -1.52
C TYR A 34 10.59 -8.62 -0.48
N TRP A 35 9.33 -8.68 -0.91
CA TRP A 35 8.18 -8.56 -0.02
C TRP A 35 6.94 -9.26 -0.59
N GLU A 36 6.14 -9.85 0.29
CA GLU A 36 4.86 -10.46 -0.05
C GLU A 36 3.86 -10.22 1.08
N LEU A 37 2.59 -9.96 0.72
CA LEU A 37 1.51 -9.88 1.69
C LEU A 37 1.14 -11.29 2.15
N LYS A 38 1.40 -11.58 3.44
CA LYS A 38 0.97 -12.84 4.06
C LYS A 38 -0.44 -12.69 4.61
N ALA A 39 -1.23 -13.74 4.50
CA ALA A 39 -2.53 -13.80 5.15
C ALA A 39 -2.36 -13.65 6.66
N ILE A 40 -3.22 -12.83 7.26
CA ILE A 40 -3.29 -12.68 8.71
C ILE A 40 -4.29 -13.71 9.23
N ASP A 41 -3.91 -14.44 10.27
CA ASP A 41 -4.83 -15.32 10.97
C ASP A 41 -5.76 -14.49 11.86
N ILE A 42 -7.00 -14.30 11.41
CA ILE A 42 -8.02 -13.55 12.15
C ILE A 42 -8.55 -14.31 13.37
N THR A 43 -8.28 -15.62 13.49
CA THR A 43 -8.68 -16.40 14.67
C THR A 43 -7.80 -16.10 15.89
N ALA A 44 -6.68 -15.42 15.69
CA ALA A 44 -5.80 -14.98 16.78
C ALA A 44 -6.38 -13.82 17.62
N PHE A 45 -7.45 -13.16 17.15
CA PHE A 45 -8.12 -12.10 17.90
C PHE A 45 -9.14 -12.70 18.90
N LYS A 46 -9.21 -12.15 20.11
CA LYS A 46 -10.06 -12.70 21.18
C LYS A 46 -11.53 -12.31 21.01
N SER A 47 -11.82 -11.26 20.25
CA SER A 47 -13.17 -10.74 20.00
C SER A 47 -13.22 -9.94 18.69
N GLU A 48 -14.43 -9.67 18.20
CA GLU A 48 -14.63 -8.76 17.07
C GLU A 48 -14.19 -7.33 17.40
N ASP A 49 -14.39 -6.88 18.63
CA ASP A 49 -13.96 -5.56 19.09
C ASP A 49 -12.42 -5.39 19.01
N ASP A 50 -11.67 -6.44 19.36
CA ASP A 50 -10.20 -6.43 19.21
C ASP A 50 -9.79 -6.33 17.74
N LEU A 51 -10.48 -7.05 16.85
CA LEU A 51 -10.24 -7.00 15.42
C LEU A 51 -10.56 -5.61 14.84
N TYR A 52 -11.68 -5.00 15.24
CA TYR A 52 -12.07 -3.66 14.81
C TYR A 52 -11.09 -2.59 15.33
N SER A 53 -10.62 -2.73 16.57
CA SER A 53 -9.61 -1.86 17.15
C SER A 53 -8.29 -1.92 16.39
N GLU A 54 -7.84 -3.13 16.04
CA GLU A 54 -6.61 -3.32 15.27
C GLU A 54 -6.74 -2.78 13.84
N LEU A 55 -7.88 -3.03 13.18
CA LEU A 55 -8.18 -2.48 11.86
C LEU A 55 -8.13 -0.94 11.90
N ARG A 56 -8.81 -0.34 12.88
CA ARG A 56 -8.84 1.12 13.05
C ARG A 56 -7.44 1.68 13.29
N THR A 57 -6.63 1.01 14.10
CA THR A 57 -5.25 1.41 14.40
C THR A 57 -4.39 1.38 13.13
N ARG A 58 -4.37 0.25 12.41
CA ARG A 58 -3.58 0.11 11.17
C ARG A 58 -4.05 1.05 10.08
N PHE A 59 -5.36 1.24 9.94
CA PHE A 59 -5.91 2.12 8.92
C PHE A 59 -5.60 3.59 9.21
N THR A 60 -5.74 4.02 10.46
CA THR A 60 -5.34 5.36 10.90
C THR A 60 -3.85 5.61 10.63
N GLU A 61 -2.99 4.64 10.96
CA GLU A 61 -1.56 4.74 10.69
C GLU A 61 -1.23 4.79 9.20
N ALA A 62 -1.93 3.98 8.39
CA ALA A 62 -1.75 3.97 6.95
C ALA A 62 -2.12 5.31 6.30
N VAL A 63 -3.19 5.96 6.79
CA VAL A 63 -3.59 7.31 6.39
C VAL A 63 -2.54 8.31 6.86
N ARG A 64 -2.15 8.30 8.15
CA ARG A 64 -1.14 9.20 8.72
C ARG A 64 0.19 9.16 7.96
N CYS A 65 0.70 7.96 7.65
CA CYS A 65 1.93 7.77 6.87
C CYS A 65 1.90 8.43 5.48
N ARG A 66 0.71 8.63 4.91
CA ARG A 66 0.49 9.21 3.57
C ARG A 66 0.11 10.69 3.63
N SER A 67 -0.18 11.22 4.82
CA SER A 67 -0.45 12.63 5.10
C SER A 67 0.84 13.42 5.38
N ARG A 68 1.86 13.29 4.52
CA ARG A 68 3.24 13.79 4.75
C ARG A 68 3.39 15.31 4.99
N THR A 69 2.33 16.10 4.81
CA THR A 69 2.29 17.53 5.12
C THR A 69 1.16 17.80 6.10
N ILE A 70 1.40 18.67 7.07
CA ILE A 70 0.42 19.13 8.07
C ILE A 70 -0.49 20.24 7.52
N LYS A 71 -0.21 20.74 6.30
CA LYS A 71 -0.96 21.81 5.65
C LYS A 71 -1.27 21.46 4.19
N ASN A 72 -2.47 21.81 3.73
CA ASN A 72 -2.94 21.67 2.34
C ASN A 72 -2.98 20.24 1.80
N VAL A 73 -3.58 19.29 2.54
CA VAL A 73 -3.89 17.95 2.00
C VAL A 73 -5.27 17.93 1.39
N GLY A 74 -5.37 17.43 0.16
CA GLY A 74 -6.63 17.15 -0.52
C GLY A 74 -7.00 15.67 -0.44
N CYS A 75 -8.29 15.36 -0.50
CA CYS A 75 -8.81 14.00 -0.59
C CYS A 75 -9.81 13.90 -1.74
N GLN A 76 -9.72 12.85 -2.56
CA GLN A 76 -10.80 12.52 -3.49
C GLN A 76 -11.98 11.94 -2.71
N LEU A 77 -13.16 12.51 -2.88
CA LEU A 77 -14.37 12.09 -2.18
C LEU A 77 -15.46 11.76 -3.20
N SER A 78 -15.89 10.49 -3.20
CA SER A 78 -16.92 9.97 -4.10
C SER A 78 -18.27 9.73 -3.41
N GLY A 79 -18.34 9.88 -2.08
CA GLY A 79 -19.50 9.50 -1.26
C GLY A 79 -19.57 8.01 -0.91
N GLY A 80 -18.64 7.19 -1.40
CA GLY A 80 -18.51 5.79 -1.02
C GLY A 80 -17.89 5.60 0.37
N LEU A 81 -18.03 4.39 0.93
CA LEU A 81 -17.51 4.05 2.26
C LEU A 81 -16.00 4.28 2.37
N ASP A 82 -15.23 3.81 1.39
CA ASP A 82 -13.76 3.88 1.42
C ASP A 82 -13.23 5.31 1.40
N SER A 83 -13.70 6.12 0.44
CA SER A 83 -13.26 7.51 0.29
C SER A 83 -13.71 8.36 1.47
N SER A 84 -14.90 8.12 2.01
CA SER A 84 -15.40 8.81 3.21
C SER A 84 -14.58 8.44 4.45
N ALA A 85 -14.22 7.16 4.63
CA ALA A 85 -13.44 6.72 5.77
C ALA A 85 -12.01 7.31 5.75
N ILE A 86 -11.37 7.37 4.57
CA ILE A 86 -10.09 8.06 4.39
C ILE A 86 -10.23 9.56 4.70
N ALA A 87 -11.25 10.24 4.15
CA ALA A 87 -11.45 11.66 4.36
C ALA A 87 -11.66 12.04 5.84
N VAL A 88 -12.44 11.25 6.57
CA VAL A 88 -12.67 11.45 8.01
C VAL A 88 -11.39 11.25 8.83
N LEU A 89 -10.61 10.21 8.53
CA LEU A 89 -9.34 9.98 9.22
C LEU A 89 -8.30 11.05 8.89
N LEU A 90 -8.28 11.53 7.63
CA LEU A 90 -7.45 12.65 7.23
C LEU A 90 -7.80 13.90 8.05
N SER A 91 -9.08 14.30 8.10
CA SER A 91 -9.52 15.48 8.86
C SER A 91 -9.06 15.43 10.32
N ARG A 92 -9.23 14.29 11.00
CA ARG A 92 -8.88 14.12 12.41
C ARG A 92 -7.38 14.22 12.70
N ASN A 93 -6.52 13.90 11.72
CA ASN A 93 -5.07 13.98 11.88
C ASN A 93 -4.53 15.42 11.77
N PHE A 94 -5.34 16.39 11.31
CA PHE A 94 -4.97 17.81 11.22
C PHE A 94 -5.46 18.66 12.40
N ASP A 95 -6.36 18.12 13.23
CA ASP A 95 -6.94 18.82 14.39
C ASP A 95 -6.06 18.70 15.67
N THR A 96 -4.84 18.18 15.54
CA THR A 96 -3.80 18.15 16.59
C THR A 96 -2.58 18.95 16.17
#